data_AF-A0A0F8ZSX4-F1
#
_entry.id   AF-A0A0F8ZSX4-F1
#
_cell.length_a   1.000
_cell.length_b   1.000
_cell.length_c   1.000
_cell.angle_alpha   90.00
_cell.angle_beta   90.00
_cell.angle_gamma   90.00
#
_symmetry.space_group_name_H-M   'P 1'
#
loop_
_entity.id
_entity.type
_entity.pdbx_description
1 polymer ?
#
loop_
_entity_poly.entity_id
_entity_poly.type
_entity_poly.pdbx_seq_one_letter_code
_entity_poly.pdbx_strand_id
1 'polypeptide(L)'
;MKKQIKKLKKLDPCVEAIEWLKDQDNRQQAWNDCGRGDWMLWLLGKQSGPPEGKKRKLLVLACCECAKLSLKYVKKGEKKPLIAIETAEKWVNGEATINEVRTAYAYAYASAASAAYASAAYAGVLKECADIVIKHYPEAPKL
;
A
#
# COMPACT_ATOMS: atom_id res chain seq x y z
N MET A 1 6.08 -22.69 6.22
CA MET A 1 5.67 -21.35 6.74
C MET A 1 5.67 -21.12 8.26
N LYS A 2 5.79 -22.14 9.14
CA LYS A 2 5.71 -21.97 10.63
C LYS A 2 6.64 -20.89 11.22
N LYS A 3 7.89 -20.80 10.75
CA LYS A 3 8.87 -19.79 11.20
C LYS A 3 8.46 -18.37 10.81
N GLN A 4 7.96 -18.20 9.58
CA GLN A 4 7.47 -16.93 9.04
C GLN A 4 6.27 -16.45 9.84
N ILE A 5 5.30 -17.34 10.10
CA ILE A 5 4.12 -17.05 10.93
C ILE A 5 4.52 -16.57 12.33
N LYS A 6 5.47 -17.27 12.99
CA LYS A 6 5.95 -16.86 14.33
C LYS A 6 6.56 -15.46 14.33
N LYS A 7 7.28 -15.09 13.27
CA LYS A 7 7.87 -13.75 13.12
C LYS A 7 6.81 -12.70 12.82
N LEU A 8 5.90 -12.99 11.89
CA LEU A 8 4.81 -12.09 11.51
C LEU A 8 3.91 -11.76 12.70
N LYS A 9 3.60 -12.74 13.57
CA LYS A 9 2.83 -12.52 14.80
C LYS A 9 3.40 -11.42 15.72
N LYS A 10 4.72 -11.17 15.68
CA LYS A 10 5.34 -10.09 16.47
C LYS A 10 4.98 -8.68 15.95
N LEU A 11 4.47 -8.59 14.73
CA LEU A 11 4.02 -7.35 14.11
C LEU A 11 2.52 -7.10 14.31
N ASP A 12 1.83 -8.00 15.03
CA ASP A 12 0.39 -7.97 15.30
C ASP A 12 -0.48 -7.93 14.02
N PRO A 13 -0.39 -8.96 13.16
CA PRO A 13 -1.19 -9.07 11.94
C PRO A 13 -2.64 -9.45 12.28
N CYS A 14 -3.56 -9.17 11.35
CA CYS A 14 -4.93 -9.67 11.48
C CYS A 14 -4.99 -11.20 11.46
N VAL A 15 -6.05 -11.76 12.06
CA VAL A 15 -6.21 -13.22 12.21
C VAL A 15 -6.32 -13.90 10.85
N GLU A 16 -7.04 -13.29 9.91
CA GLU A 16 -7.27 -13.78 8.56
C GLU A 16 -5.96 -13.95 7.80
N ALA A 17 -5.01 -13.02 7.96
CA ALA A 17 -3.69 -13.12 7.33
C ALA A 17 -2.89 -14.30 7.89
N ILE A 18 -2.99 -14.56 9.20
CA ILE A 18 -2.34 -15.70 9.84
C ILE A 18 -2.96 -17.01 9.39
N GLU A 19 -4.29 -17.09 9.29
CA GLU A 19 -5.01 -18.27 8.84
C GLU A 19 -4.66 -18.61 7.40
N TRP A 20 -4.76 -17.63 6.50
CA TRP A 20 -4.38 -17.81 5.09
C TRP A 20 -2.93 -18.28 4.91
N LEU A 21 -1.99 -17.76 5.72
CA LEU A 21 -0.58 -18.17 5.67
C LEU A 21 -0.31 -19.59 6.17
N LYS A 22 -1.22 -20.22 6.94
CA LYS A 22 -1.04 -21.61 7.40
C LYS A 22 -1.12 -22.60 6.24
N ASP A 23 -1.90 -22.27 5.20
CA ASP A 23 -2.12 -23.11 4.03
C ASP A 23 -1.03 -22.92 2.95
N GLN A 24 -0.05 -22.04 3.21
CA GLN A 24 1.04 -21.77 2.30
C GLN A 24 2.30 -22.57 2.69
N ASP A 25 3.06 -23.00 1.69
CA ASP A 25 4.31 -23.74 1.91
C ASP A 25 5.56 -22.88 1.69
N ASN A 26 5.53 -22.04 0.66
CA ASN A 26 6.66 -21.24 0.21
C ASN A 26 6.38 -19.74 0.39
N ARG A 27 7.33 -19.02 0.97
CA ARG A 27 7.19 -17.58 1.25
C ARG A 27 7.08 -16.74 -0.03
N GLN A 28 7.88 -17.04 -1.05
CA GLN A 28 7.84 -16.32 -2.32
C GLN A 28 6.55 -16.61 -3.06
N GLN A 29 6.13 -17.87 -3.09
CA GLN A 29 4.86 -18.25 -3.70
C GLN A 29 3.68 -17.56 -2.98
N ALA A 30 3.66 -17.59 -1.64
CA ALA A 30 2.67 -16.88 -0.84
C ALA A 30 2.67 -15.36 -1.10
N TRP A 31 3.83 -14.76 -1.39
CA TRP A 31 3.89 -13.35 -1.76
C TRP A 31 3.25 -13.08 -3.13
N ASN A 32 3.56 -13.92 -4.11
CA ASN A 32 3.04 -13.80 -5.48
C ASN A 32 1.53 -14.10 -5.56
N ASP A 33 1.04 -15.05 -4.76
CA ASP A 33 -0.35 -15.49 -4.76
C ASP A 33 -1.25 -14.63 -3.85
N CYS A 34 -0.67 -13.79 -3.00
CA CYS A 34 -1.43 -12.93 -2.09
C CYS A 34 -2.27 -11.93 -2.89
N GLY A 35 -3.60 -12.08 -2.86
CA GLY A 35 -4.54 -11.13 -3.47
C GLY A 35 -4.90 -9.94 -2.57
N ARG A 36 -4.19 -9.76 -1.45
CA ARG A 36 -4.49 -8.76 -0.41
C ARG A 36 -3.41 -7.67 -0.39
N GLY A 37 -3.51 -6.73 -1.34
CA GLY A 37 -2.56 -5.62 -1.43
C GLY A 37 -2.46 -4.78 -0.15
N ASP A 38 -3.55 -4.70 0.63
CA ASP A 38 -3.57 -4.06 1.95
C ASP A 38 -2.67 -4.77 2.97
N TRP A 39 -2.70 -6.11 3.03
CA TRP A 39 -1.79 -6.89 3.88
C TRP A 39 -0.33 -6.68 3.49
N MET A 40 -0.07 -6.65 2.18
CA MET A 40 1.28 -6.50 1.63
C MET A 40 1.84 -5.10 1.93
N LEU A 41 1.06 -4.05 1.65
CA LEU A 41 1.44 -2.66 1.97
C LEU A 41 1.63 -2.45 3.47
N TRP A 42 0.76 -3.03 4.31
CA TRP A 42 0.91 -2.97 5.77
C TRP A 42 2.25 -3.57 6.23
N LEU A 43 2.59 -4.77 5.74
CA LEU A 43 3.84 -5.44 6.10
C LEU A 43 5.05 -4.61 5.66
N LEU A 44 5.06 -4.10 4.43
CA LEU A 44 6.11 -3.23 3.93
C LEU A 44 6.18 -1.91 4.72
N GLY A 45 5.04 -1.39 5.17
CA GLY A 45 4.94 -0.22 6.04
C GLY A 45 5.64 -0.40 7.40
N LYS A 46 5.52 -1.59 7.99
CA LYS A 46 6.22 -1.96 9.24
C LYS A 46 7.73 -2.10 9.03
N GLN A 47 8.20 -2.40 7.82
CA GLN A 47 9.60 -2.73 7.52
C GLN A 47 10.39 -1.63 6.78
N SER A 48 9.73 -0.56 6.34
CA SER A 48 10.32 0.47 5.48
C SER A 48 11.24 1.45 6.20
N GLY A 49 11.37 1.34 7.52
CA GLY A 49 12.29 2.17 8.31
C GLY A 49 11.87 3.64 8.36
N PRO A 50 12.83 4.58 8.50
CA PRO A 50 12.53 5.99 8.75
C PRO A 50 11.81 6.65 7.56
N PRO A 51 11.03 7.73 7.80
CA PRO A 51 10.20 8.38 6.79
C PRO A 51 10.93 8.80 5.50
N GLU A 52 12.20 9.19 5.59
CA GLU A 52 12.97 9.67 4.42
C GLU A 52 13.95 8.62 3.86
N GLY A 53 13.92 7.40 4.40
CA GLY A 53 14.77 6.31 3.94
C GLY A 53 14.40 5.81 2.54
N LYS A 54 15.38 5.27 1.80
CA LYS A 54 15.18 4.69 0.46
C LYS A 54 14.04 3.68 0.40
N LYS A 55 13.91 2.81 1.41
CA LYS A 55 12.84 1.80 1.50
C LYS A 55 11.45 2.42 1.68
N ARG A 56 11.35 3.55 2.40
CA ARG A 56 10.10 4.29 2.55
C ARG A 56 9.70 4.96 1.24
N LYS A 57 10.66 5.58 0.54
CA LYS A 57 10.43 6.18 -0.77
C LYS A 57 9.90 5.17 -1.79
N LEU A 58 10.48 3.96 -1.86
CA LEU A 58 9.96 2.88 -2.71
C LEU A 58 8.51 2.49 -2.33
N LEU A 59 8.22 2.37 -1.03
CA LEU A 59 6.86 2.07 -0.57
C LEU A 59 5.87 3.17 -0.98
N VAL A 60 6.28 4.44 -0.93
CA VAL A 60 5.45 5.56 -1.35
C VAL A 60 5.11 5.47 -2.83
N LEU A 61 6.02 5.05 -3.70
CA LEU A 61 5.72 4.84 -5.12
C LEU A 61 4.65 3.75 -5.33
N ALA A 62 4.79 2.61 -4.65
CA ALA A 62 3.78 1.55 -4.71
C ALA A 62 2.41 2.05 -4.21
N CYS A 63 2.37 2.78 -3.09
CA CYS A 63 1.15 3.40 -2.59
C CYS A 63 0.53 4.42 -3.56
N CYS A 64 1.35 5.23 -4.24
CA CYS A 64 0.89 6.21 -5.23
C CYS A 64 0.24 5.51 -6.43
N GLU A 65 0.85 4.43 -6.93
CA GLU A 65 0.28 3.64 -8.03
C GLU A 65 -1.03 2.95 -7.61
N CYS A 66 -1.12 2.40 -6.40
CA CYS A 66 -2.39 1.89 -5.86
C CYS A 66 -3.45 2.99 -5.72
N ALA A 67 -3.09 4.19 -5.25
CA ALA A 67 -4.01 5.31 -5.09
C ALA A 67 -4.57 5.81 -6.44
N LYS A 68 -3.80 5.70 -7.52
CA LYS A 68 -4.24 6.04 -8.88
C LYS A 68 -5.44 5.21 -9.34
N LEU A 69 -5.60 3.97 -8.86
CA LEU A 69 -6.77 3.12 -9.17
C LEU A 69 -8.11 3.76 -8.73
N SER A 70 -8.06 4.59 -7.68
CA SER A 70 -9.23 5.26 -7.11
C SER A 70 -9.60 6.57 -7.81
N LEU A 71 -8.74 7.10 -8.68
CA LEU A 71 -8.97 8.40 -9.33
C LEU A 71 -10.23 8.43 -10.21
N LYS A 72 -10.65 7.27 -10.74
CA LYS A 72 -11.90 7.13 -11.50
C LYS A 72 -13.17 7.46 -10.69
N TYR A 73 -13.08 7.44 -9.36
CA TYR A 73 -14.19 7.76 -8.45
C TYR A 73 -14.15 9.22 -7.98
N VAL A 74 -13.10 9.98 -8.33
CA VAL A 74 -12.98 11.39 -7.97
C VAL A 74 -13.97 12.21 -8.78
N LYS A 75 -14.71 13.09 -8.11
CA LYS A 75 -15.71 13.96 -8.76
C LYS A 75 -15.05 14.78 -9.87
N LYS A 76 -15.74 14.97 -10.99
CA LYS A 76 -15.26 15.80 -12.10
C LYS A 76 -14.89 17.19 -11.59
N GLY A 77 -13.67 17.64 -11.88
CA GLY A 77 -13.13 18.93 -11.45
C GLY A 77 -12.45 18.93 -10.08
N GLU A 78 -12.59 17.87 -9.27
CA GLU A 78 -11.80 17.69 -8.05
C GLU A 78 -10.39 17.21 -8.43
N LYS A 79 -9.38 17.99 -8.06
CA LYS A 79 -7.96 17.77 -8.41
C LYS A 79 -7.08 17.41 -7.22
N LYS A 80 -7.54 17.64 -5.99
CA LYS A 80 -6.73 17.47 -4.78
C LYS A 80 -6.17 16.05 -4.62
N PRO A 81 -6.92 14.96 -4.90
CA PRO A 81 -6.36 13.61 -4.83
C PRO A 81 -5.19 13.39 -5.80
N LEU A 82 -5.33 13.85 -7.05
CA LEU A 82 -4.26 13.74 -8.04
C LEU A 82 -3.03 14.56 -7.63
N ILE A 83 -3.23 15.80 -7.17
CA ILE A 83 -2.15 16.67 -6.69
C ILE A 83 -1.40 16.00 -5.53
N ALA A 84 -2.10 15.42 -4.55
CA ALA A 84 -1.47 14.74 -3.43
C ALA A 84 -0.60 13.54 -3.87
N ILE A 85 -1.06 12.76 -4.85
CA ILE A 85 -0.30 11.65 -5.43
C ILE A 85 0.95 12.18 -6.14
N GLU A 86 0.80 13.15 -7.05
CA GLU A 86 1.91 13.71 -7.82
C GLU A 86 2.95 14.40 -6.93
N THR A 87 2.54 15.10 -5.87
CA THR A 87 3.45 15.71 -4.90
C THR A 87 4.26 14.65 -4.14
N ALA A 88 3.65 13.51 -3.78
CA ALA A 88 4.36 12.41 -3.15
C ALA A 88 5.39 11.75 -4.11
N GLU A 89 5.04 11.60 -5.40
CA GLU A 89 5.97 11.10 -6.42
C GLU A 89 7.15 12.06 -6.63
N LYS A 90 6.89 13.37 -6.72
CA LYS A 90 7.95 14.41 -6.77
C LYS A 90 8.86 14.38 -5.56
N TRP A 91 8.30 14.21 -4.36
CA TRP A 91 9.09 14.11 -3.13
C TRP A 91 10.02 12.88 -3.12
N VAL A 92 9.57 11.75 -3.68
CA VAL A 92 10.44 10.58 -3.86
C VAL A 92 11.66 10.93 -4.71
N ASN A 93 11.45 11.68 -5.80
CA ASN A 93 12.50 12.14 -6.72
C ASN A 93 13.34 13.32 -6.19
N GLY A 94 12.98 13.92 -5.05
CA GLY A 94 13.67 15.09 -4.50
C GLY A 94 13.25 16.42 -5.12
N GLU A 95 12.13 16.42 -5.86
CA GLU A 95 11.55 17.59 -6.53
C GLU A 95 10.50 18.31 -5.67
N ALA A 96 10.17 17.74 -4.50
CA ALA A 96 9.28 18.33 -3.50
C ALA A 96 9.77 18.01 -2.09
N THR A 97 9.40 18.84 -1.14
CA THR A 97 9.68 18.73 0.29
C THR A 97 8.62 17.89 1.02
N ILE A 98 8.98 17.33 2.18
CA ILE A 98 8.01 16.60 3.01
C ILE A 98 6.85 17.48 3.52
N ASN A 99 7.08 18.80 3.65
CA ASN A 99 6.04 19.74 4.06
C ASN A 99 5.02 19.98 2.94
N GLU A 100 5.45 20.00 1.68
CA GLU A 100 4.53 20.05 0.54
C GLU A 100 3.66 18.78 0.47
N VAL A 101 4.24 17.61 0.73
CA VAL A 101 3.48 16.34 0.81
C VAL A 101 2.42 16.41 1.91
N ARG A 102 2.79 16.85 3.12
CA ARG A 102 1.86 16.98 4.25
C ARG A 102 0.73 17.97 3.95
N THR A 103 1.06 19.08 3.29
CA THR A 103 0.11 20.10 2.89
C THR A 103 -0.88 19.56 1.85
N ALA A 104 -0.39 18.91 0.80
CA ALA A 104 -1.24 18.31 -0.23
C ALA A 104 -2.15 17.20 0.34
N TYR A 105 -1.63 16.39 1.27
CA TYR A 105 -2.41 15.39 2.01
C TYR A 105 -3.56 16.04 2.81
N ALA A 106 -3.27 17.08 3.59
CA ALA A 106 -4.28 17.75 4.41
C ALA A 106 -5.43 18.31 3.55
N TYR A 107 -5.11 18.90 2.39
CA TYR A 107 -6.11 19.38 1.44
C TYR A 107 -6.95 18.25 0.83
N ALA A 108 -6.31 17.14 0.42
CA ALA A 108 -7.02 16.00 -0.13
C ALA A 108 -7.95 15.35 0.89
N TYR A 109 -7.49 15.18 2.14
CA TYR A 109 -8.25 14.58 3.23
C TYR A 109 -9.51 15.38 3.56
N ALA A 110 -9.41 16.71 3.63
CA ALA A 110 -10.56 17.59 3.88
C ALA A 110 -11.64 17.52 2.77
N SER A 111 -11.31 17.02 1.58
CA SER A 111 -12.25 16.88 0.45
C SER A 111 -12.88 15.48 0.34
N ALA A 112 -12.40 14.51 1.11
CA ALA A 112 -12.88 13.13 1.03
C ALA A 112 -14.25 13.00 1.73
N ALA A 113 -15.32 12.91 0.95
CA ALA A 113 -16.64 12.52 1.45
C ALA A 113 -16.66 11.01 1.75
N SER A 114 -17.24 10.62 2.89
CA SER A 114 -17.36 9.22 3.30
C SER A 114 -18.15 8.41 2.27
N ALA A 115 -17.49 7.50 1.56
CA ALA A 115 -18.14 6.52 0.69
C ALA A 115 -18.34 5.19 1.45
N ALA A 116 -19.56 4.66 1.43
CA ALA A 116 -19.84 3.31 1.89
C ALA A 116 -19.39 2.30 0.80
N TYR A 117 -18.55 1.32 1.18
CA TYR A 117 -17.97 0.35 0.26
C TYR A 117 -18.95 -0.80 -0.06
N ALA A 118 -19.04 -1.19 -1.33
CA ALA A 118 -19.65 -2.44 -1.77
C ALA A 118 -18.60 -3.58 -1.81
N SER A 119 -18.94 -4.76 -1.28
CA SER A 119 -17.98 -5.82 -0.94
C SER A 119 -17.27 -6.51 -2.12
N ALA A 120 -17.90 -6.65 -3.28
CA ALA A 120 -17.30 -7.35 -4.43
C ALA A 120 -16.26 -6.49 -5.17
N ALA A 121 -16.53 -5.20 -5.35
CA ALA A 121 -15.57 -4.26 -5.94
C ALA A 121 -14.31 -4.11 -5.08
N TYR A 122 -14.45 -4.29 -3.77
CA TYR A 122 -13.36 -4.24 -2.80
C TYR A 122 -12.32 -5.33 -3.04
N ALA A 123 -12.72 -6.59 -3.29
CA ALA A 123 -11.79 -7.69 -3.53
C ALA A 123 -10.98 -7.52 -4.83
N GLY A 124 -11.62 -7.05 -5.92
CA GLY A 124 -10.95 -6.78 -7.19
C GLY A 124 -9.86 -5.71 -7.06
N VAL A 125 -10.17 -4.58 -6.40
CA VAL A 125 -9.21 -3.51 -6.16
C VAL A 125 -8.04 -3.97 -5.28
N LEU A 126 -8.29 -4.82 -4.28
CA LEU A 126 -7.22 -5.38 -3.44
C LEU A 126 -6.26 -6.27 -4.24
N LYS A 127 -6.77 -7.01 -5.23
CA LYS A 127 -5.93 -7.81 -6.13
C LYS A 127 -5.12 -6.93 -7.08
N GLU A 128 -5.71 -5.90 -7.68
CA GLU A 128 -4.97 -4.90 -8.47
C GLU A 128 -3.87 -4.22 -7.64
N CYS A 129 -4.17 -3.85 -6.39
CA CYS A 129 -3.17 -3.34 -5.46
C CYS A 129 -2.05 -4.35 -5.18
N ALA A 130 -2.39 -5.63 -5.02
CA ALA A 130 -1.38 -6.67 -4.80
C ALA A 130 -0.45 -6.82 -6.01
N ASP A 131 -0.99 -6.80 -7.22
CA ASP A 131 -0.21 -6.90 -8.45
C ASP A 131 0.75 -5.70 -8.61
N ILE A 132 0.30 -4.49 -8.27
CA ILE A 132 1.16 -3.30 -8.17
C ILE A 132 2.26 -3.52 -7.13
N VAL A 133 1.92 -4.02 -5.94
CA VAL A 133 2.94 -4.27 -4.91
C VAL A 133 3.98 -5.28 -5.38
N ILE A 134 3.58 -6.36 -6.06
CA ILE A 134 4.50 -7.37 -6.61
C ILE A 134 5.40 -6.75 -7.67
N LYS A 135 4.88 -5.87 -8.53
CA LYS A 135 5.68 -5.12 -9.51
C LYS A 135 6.79 -4.29 -8.84
N HIS A 136 6.50 -3.61 -7.72
CA HIS A 136 7.50 -2.82 -6.98
C HIS A 136 8.40 -3.67 -6.08
N TYR A 137 7.91 -4.82 -5.62
CA TYR A 137 8.56 -5.73 -4.68
C TYR A 137 8.46 -7.17 -5.21
N PRO A 138 9.27 -7.55 -6.23
CA PRO A 138 9.19 -8.89 -6.80
C PRO A 138 9.65 -9.98 -5.81
N GLU A 139 10.48 -9.62 -4.84
CA GLU A 139 11.00 -10.53 -3.82
C GLU A 139 10.24 -10.38 -2.50
N ALA A 140 9.82 -11.52 -1.94
CA ALA A 140 9.09 -11.54 -0.69
C ALA A 140 9.93 -10.96 0.47
N PRO A 141 9.36 -10.03 1.26
CA PRO A 141 10.08 -9.39 2.35
C PRO A 141 10.62 -10.40 3.37
N LYS A 142 11.78 -10.09 3.94
CA LYS A 142 12.37 -10.87 5.04
C LYS A 142 11.65 -10.50 6.34
N LEU A 143 10.97 -11.47 6.94
CA LEU A 143 10.40 -11.39 8.29
C LEU A 143 11.45 -11.70 9.36
#